data_AF-A0A967WZU5-F1
#
_entry.id   AF-A0A967WZU5-F1
#
_cell.length_a   1.000
_cell.length_b   1.000
_cell.length_c   1.000
_cell.angle_alpha   90.00
_cell.angle_beta   90.00
_cell.angle_gamma   90.00
#
_symmetry.space_group_name_H-M   'P 1'
#
loop_
_entity.id
_entity.type
_entity.pdbx_description
1 polymer ?
#
loop_
_entity_poly.entity_id
_entity_poly.type
_entity_poly.pdbx_seq_one_letter_code
_entity_poly.pdbx_strand_id
1 'polypeptide(L)'
;PHLYGDIAIAPSIDYLERAYDEAKYGDFSRRPYINVVIPSLVDPTVAPPGKHVMSCFVQYAPYDIKEGPEHWPERREAFGDAVVDTLAEYIPGLRESIL
;
A
#
# COMPACT_ATOMS: atom_id res chain seq x y z
N PRO A 1 12.90 -13.15 -15.98
CA PRO A 1 11.77 -12.42 -15.36
C PRO A 1 10.88 -13.41 -14.59
N HIS A 2 10.92 -13.38 -13.25
CA HIS A 2 10.29 -14.40 -12.39
C HIS A 2 9.01 -13.92 -11.69
N LEU A 3 8.61 -12.67 -11.86
CA LEU A 3 7.42 -12.09 -11.24
C LEU A 3 6.34 -11.86 -12.31
N TYR A 4 5.32 -12.74 -12.33
CA TYR A 4 4.17 -12.70 -13.25
C TYR A 4 2.83 -12.83 -12.50
N GLY A 5 2.79 -12.41 -11.23
CA GLY A 5 1.62 -12.46 -10.36
C GLY A 5 1.59 -11.28 -9.38
N ASP A 6 0.83 -11.43 -8.31
CA ASP A 6 0.77 -10.45 -7.23
C ASP A 6 1.76 -10.74 -6.09
N ILE A 7 2.13 -9.68 -5.37
CA ILE A 7 2.88 -9.76 -4.13
C ILE A 7 1.93 -9.34 -3.00
N ALA A 8 1.71 -10.22 -2.03
CA ALA A 8 0.93 -9.90 -0.84
C ALA A 8 1.84 -9.62 0.36
N ILE A 9 1.69 -8.45 0.96
CA ILE A 9 2.27 -8.11 2.26
C ILE A 9 1.24 -8.45 3.34
N ALA A 10 1.35 -9.69 3.83
CA ALA A 10 0.52 -10.25 4.89
C ALA A 10 1.32 -11.26 5.75
N PRO A 11 2.32 -10.80 6.53
CA PRO A 11 3.31 -11.70 7.14
C PRO A 11 2.75 -12.73 8.12
N SER A 12 1.62 -12.44 8.77
CA SER A 12 0.94 -13.35 9.69
C SER A 12 -0.52 -12.95 9.91
N ILE A 13 -1.32 -13.84 10.53
CA ILE A 13 -2.69 -13.51 10.95
C ILE A 13 -2.67 -12.36 11.97
N ASP A 14 -1.80 -12.42 12.99
CA ASP A 14 -1.68 -11.34 13.98
C ASP A 14 -1.34 -9.98 13.36
N TYR A 15 -0.62 -9.96 12.23
CA TYR A 15 -0.36 -8.72 11.49
C TYR A 15 -1.66 -8.16 10.91
N LEU A 16 -2.47 -9.01 10.27
CA LEU A 16 -3.75 -8.62 9.70
C LEU A 16 -4.75 -8.19 10.77
N GLU A 17 -4.79 -8.88 11.91
CA GLU A 17 -5.66 -8.54 13.04
C GLU A 17 -5.30 -7.17 13.62
N ARG A 18 -4.01 -6.89 13.86
CA ARG A 18 -3.57 -5.56 14.34
C ARG A 18 -3.90 -4.46 13.33
N ALA A 19 -3.69 -4.70 12.05
CA ALA A 19 -4.02 -3.75 11.00
C ALA A 19 -5.53 -3.47 10.95
N TYR A 20 -6.35 -4.52 11.10
CA TYR A 20 -7.79 -4.39 11.19
C TYR A 20 -8.25 -3.65 12.46
N ASP A 21 -7.63 -3.92 13.62
CA ASP A 21 -8.00 -3.28 14.87
C ASP A 21 -7.82 -1.75 14.81
N GLU A 22 -6.75 -1.25 14.20
CA GLU A 22 -6.58 0.20 13.99
C GLU A 22 -7.75 0.78 13.18
N ALA A 23 -8.08 0.14 12.05
CA ALA A 23 -9.24 0.51 11.21
C ALA A 23 -10.57 0.44 11.95
N LYS A 24 -10.78 -0.59 12.76
CA LYS A 24 -11.98 -0.78 13.57
C LYS A 24 -12.18 0.34 14.59
N TYR A 25 -11.11 0.93 15.10
CA TYR A 25 -11.16 2.05 16.05
C TYR A 25 -11.05 3.43 15.38
N GLY A 26 -11.21 3.49 14.06
CA GLY A 26 -11.32 4.74 13.30
C GLY A 26 -9.99 5.35 12.89
N ASP A 27 -8.90 4.59 12.88
CA ASP A 27 -7.62 5.05 12.31
C ASP A 27 -7.20 4.17 11.13
N PHE A 28 -6.45 4.68 10.17
CA PHE A 28 -5.88 3.80 9.14
C PHE A 28 -4.79 2.90 9.75
N SER A 29 -4.58 1.73 9.14
CA SER A 29 -3.49 0.86 9.57
C SER A 29 -2.14 1.46 9.26
N ARG A 30 -1.26 1.55 10.27
CA ARG A 30 0.13 1.99 10.10
C ARG A 30 1.00 0.95 9.40
N ARG A 31 0.56 -0.30 9.39
CA ARG A 31 1.19 -1.42 8.67
C ARG A 31 0.08 -2.20 7.95
N PRO A 32 -0.43 -1.68 6.83
CA PRO A 32 -1.62 -2.23 6.19
C PRO A 32 -1.32 -3.56 5.48
N TYR A 33 -2.39 -4.29 5.16
CA TYR A 33 -2.32 -5.32 4.12
C TYR A 33 -2.17 -4.63 2.77
N ILE A 34 -1.23 -5.11 1.96
CA ILE A 34 -0.98 -4.57 0.63
C ILE A 34 -0.89 -5.73 -0.36
N ASN A 35 -1.67 -5.66 -1.43
CA ASN A 35 -1.52 -6.50 -2.60
C ASN A 35 -0.97 -5.66 -3.75
N VAL A 36 0.21 -6.03 -4.25
CA VAL A 36 0.94 -5.30 -5.28
C VAL A 36 0.93 -6.07 -6.59
N VAL A 37 0.62 -5.37 -7.68
CA VAL A 37 0.81 -5.85 -9.04
C VAL A 37 1.63 -4.86 -9.86
N ILE A 38 2.47 -5.37 -10.76
CA ILE A 38 3.31 -4.55 -11.65
C ILE A 38 2.93 -4.84 -13.11
N PRO A 39 1.84 -4.25 -13.63
CA PRO A 39 1.30 -4.59 -14.96
C PRO A 39 2.29 -4.40 -16.10
N SER A 40 3.21 -3.45 -15.96
CA SER A 40 4.28 -3.19 -16.94
C SER A 40 5.27 -4.35 -17.15
N LEU A 41 5.27 -5.36 -16.29
CA LEU A 41 6.03 -6.61 -16.50
C LEU A 41 5.37 -7.52 -17.55
N VAL A 42 4.06 -7.38 -17.74
CA VAL A 42 3.26 -8.14 -18.71
C VAL A 42 3.07 -7.34 -19.99
N ASP A 43 2.69 -6.07 -19.86
CA ASP A 43 2.50 -5.15 -20.98
C ASP A 43 3.38 -3.90 -20.79
N PRO A 44 4.56 -3.82 -21.43
CA PRO A 44 5.46 -2.67 -21.30
C PRO A 44 4.87 -1.35 -21.80
N THR A 45 3.76 -1.36 -22.57
CA THR A 45 3.18 -0.14 -23.13
C THR A 45 2.42 0.70 -22.10
N VAL A 46 2.09 0.12 -20.93
CA VAL A 46 1.39 0.83 -19.84
C VAL A 46 2.29 1.74 -19.01
N ALA A 47 3.59 1.79 -19.33
CA ALA A 47 4.58 2.66 -18.68
C ALA A 47 5.54 3.27 -19.71
N PRO A 48 6.11 4.46 -19.43
CA PRO A 48 7.21 4.99 -20.25
C PRO A 48 8.43 4.04 -20.29
N PRO A 49 9.26 4.08 -21.35
CA PRO A 49 10.46 3.24 -21.44
C PRO A 49 11.38 3.39 -20.21
N GLY A 50 11.78 2.26 -19.63
CA GLY A 50 12.63 2.21 -18.44
C GLY A 50 11.93 2.53 -17.12
N LYS A 51 10.59 2.66 -17.13
CA LYS A 51 9.76 2.86 -15.93
C LYS A 51 8.80 1.68 -15.74
N HIS A 52 8.28 1.57 -14.53
CA HIS A 52 7.25 0.61 -14.17
C HIS A 52 6.04 1.34 -13.57
N VAL A 53 4.85 0.83 -13.86
CA VAL A 53 3.65 1.14 -13.08
C VAL A 53 3.49 0.04 -12.05
N MET A 54 3.37 0.44 -10.78
CA MET A 54 3.07 -0.41 -9.64
C MET A 54 1.70 -0.02 -9.12
N SER A 55 0.78 -0.99 -9.01
CA SER A 55 -0.55 -0.79 -8.45
C SER A 55 -0.65 -1.51 -7.12
N CYS A 56 -1.07 -0.78 -6.08
CA CYS A 56 -1.16 -1.28 -4.71
C CYS A 56 -2.63 -1.24 -4.26
N PHE A 57 -3.23 -2.41 -4.07
CA PHE A 57 -4.51 -2.55 -3.40
C PHE A 57 -4.27 -2.68 -1.89
N VAL A 58 -4.74 -1.68 -1.14
CA VAL A 58 -4.46 -1.55 0.29
C VAL A 58 -5.76 -1.71 1.08
N GLN A 59 -5.72 -2.50 2.16
CA GLN A 59 -6.84 -2.64 3.09
C GLN A 59 -6.57 -1.90 4.41
N TYR A 60 -7.66 -1.68 5.16
CA TYR A 60 -7.67 -1.05 6.49
C TYR A 60 -7.48 0.48 6.49
N ALA A 61 -8.16 1.15 5.56
CA ALA A 61 -8.43 2.59 5.56
C ALA A 61 -9.95 2.82 5.69
N PRO A 62 -10.48 2.98 6.92
CA PRO A 62 -11.93 3.08 7.14
C PRO A 62 -12.48 4.41 6.60
N TYR A 63 -13.66 4.41 5.99
CA TYR A 63 -14.30 5.67 5.54
C TYR A 63 -14.59 6.61 6.72
N ASP A 64 -15.20 6.08 7.78
CA ASP A 64 -15.47 6.79 9.02
C ASP A 64 -14.25 6.74 9.95
N ILE A 65 -13.28 7.62 9.71
CA ILE A 65 -12.19 7.85 10.67
C ILE A 65 -12.70 8.57 11.93
N LYS A 66 -11.96 8.46 13.04
CA LYS A 66 -12.35 8.95 14.36
C LYS A 66 -12.67 10.44 14.39
N GLU A 67 -11.96 11.24 13.60
CA GLU A 67 -12.16 12.68 13.46
C GLU A 67 -13.38 13.01 12.60
N GLY A 68 -13.90 12.07 11.80
CA GLY A 68 -14.97 12.24 10.82
C GLY A 68 -14.47 12.09 9.37
N PRO A 69 -15.27 11.53 8.44
CA PRO A 69 -14.87 11.30 7.05
C PRO A 69 -14.31 12.53 6.32
N GLU A 70 -14.77 13.72 6.69
CA GLU A 70 -14.35 15.00 6.12
C GLU A 70 -12.88 15.35 6.41
N HIS A 71 -12.25 14.72 7.41
CA HIS A 71 -10.85 14.93 7.78
C HIS A 71 -9.88 14.02 7.01
N TRP A 72 -10.38 13.10 6.17
CA TRP A 72 -9.53 12.25 5.32
C TRP A 72 -8.50 13.01 4.47
N PRO A 73 -8.82 14.18 3.86
CA PRO A 73 -7.83 14.95 3.13
C PRO A 73 -6.57 15.30 3.95
N GLU A 74 -6.71 15.49 5.26
CA GLU A 74 -5.59 15.79 6.17
C GLU A 74 -4.77 14.55 6.52
N ARG A 75 -5.39 13.37 6.45
CA ARG A 75 -4.76 12.06 6.77
C ARG A 75 -4.20 11.35 5.54
N ARG A 76 -4.58 11.76 4.33
CA ARG A 76 -4.26 11.08 3.05
C ARG A 76 -2.77 10.84 2.88
N GLU A 77 -1.95 11.87 3.08
CA GLU A 77 -0.51 11.79 2.90
C GLU A 77 0.12 10.85 3.94
N ALA A 78 -0.29 10.95 5.20
CA ALA A 78 0.19 10.06 6.26
C ALA A 78 -0.16 8.58 6.00
N PHE A 79 -1.33 8.31 5.41
CA PHE A 79 -1.69 6.96 4.98
C PHE A 79 -0.86 6.50 3.77
N GLY A 80 -0.65 7.39 2.79
CA GLY A 80 0.24 7.12 1.66
C GLY A 80 1.67 6.78 2.10
N ASP A 81 2.20 7.54 3.05
CA ASP A 81 3.49 7.27 3.68
C ASP A 81 3.48 5.89 4.37
N ALA A 82 2.47 5.56 5.17
CA ALA A 82 2.38 4.23 5.81
C ALA A 82 2.43 3.06 4.81
N VAL A 83 1.80 3.21 3.63
CA VAL A 83 1.87 2.24 2.54
C VAL A 83 3.29 2.14 1.97
N VAL A 84 3.92 3.27 1.67
CA VAL A 84 5.29 3.31 1.12
C VAL A 84 6.31 2.78 2.12
N ASP A 85 6.20 3.17 3.39
CA ASP A 85 7.01 2.70 4.51
C ASP A 85 6.95 1.18 4.62
N THR A 86 5.75 0.62 4.61
CA THR A 86 5.54 -0.83 4.68
C THR A 86 6.17 -1.55 3.50
N LEU A 87 6.04 -1.03 2.28
CA LEU A 87 6.66 -1.63 1.09
C LEU A 87 8.19 -1.51 1.11
N ALA A 88 8.72 -0.39 1.62
CA ALA A 88 10.16 -0.14 1.70
C ALA A 88 10.88 -1.10 2.65
N GLU A 89 10.18 -1.72 3.61
CA GLU A 89 10.72 -2.82 4.42
C GLU A 89 11.14 -4.04 3.57
N TYR A 90 10.46 -4.28 2.45
CA TYR A 90 10.67 -5.44 1.58
C TYR A 90 11.34 -5.09 0.25
N ILE A 91 11.28 -3.82 -0.16
CA ILE A 91 11.80 -3.31 -1.44
C ILE A 91 12.82 -2.20 -1.15
N PRO A 92 14.10 -2.55 -0.89
CA PRO A 92 15.14 -1.55 -0.65
C PRO A 92 15.28 -0.60 -1.85
N GLY A 93 15.34 0.70 -1.58
CA GLY A 93 15.45 1.73 -2.64
C GLY A 93 14.12 2.15 -3.27
N LEU A 94 12.97 1.69 -2.73
CA LEU A 94 11.66 1.98 -3.29
C LEU A 94 11.37 3.49 -3.31
N ARG A 95 11.63 4.22 -2.23
CA ARG A 95 11.29 5.65 -2.11
C ARG A 95 11.97 6.49 -3.18
N GLU A 96 13.23 6.19 -3.44
CA GLU A 96 14.06 6.85 -4.45
C GLU A 96 13.62 6.51 -5.88
N SER A 97 12.80 5.45 -6.04
CA SER A 97 12.30 4.97 -7.32
C SER A 97 10.89 5.49 -7.66
N ILE A 98 10.20 6.13 -6.72
CA ILE A 98 8.90 6.78 -6.93
C ILE A 98 9.12 8.14 -7.62
N LEU A 99 8.28 8.46 -8.61
CA LEU A 99 8.35 9.69 -9.42
C LEU A 99 7.50 10.82 -8.87
#